data_AF-A0ABD6VCQ7-F1
#
_entry.id   AF-A0ABD6VCQ7-F1
#
_cell.length_a   1.000
_cell.length_b   1.000
_cell.length_c   1.000
_cell.angle_alpha   90.00
_cell.angle_beta   90.00
_cell.angle_gamma   90.00
#
_symmetry.space_group_name_H-M   'P 1'
#
loop_
_entity.id
_entity.type
_entity.pdbx_description
1 polymer ?
#
loop_
_entity_poly.entity_id
_entity_poly.type
_entity_poly.pdbx_seq_one_letter_code
_entity_poly.pdbx_strand_id
1 'polypeptide(L)'
;MRNHGNNEADAALQGLAQQGVDMEDLRAALERHILHRRPIPMDIAYALQGVGIAPSIDTGESLMENPLMNLSVALHRALGPRPARAQAPRPAVPVAPATVSRRPDSARATRLQVIPAREDYENNVAYGVRLLSLNPGAGVRETVAAFVNNRYERQAVVADIRAALNLSKQFNKLRTVSKADAASNKPGFKDAADHPDDATQCLFGEELSLTSSDQQVIGLAGKATDMSESYSREANKDLVFMDMKKLAQFLAGKPEHPMTRETLNAENIAKYAFRIVP
;
A
#
# COMPACT_ATOMS: atom_id res chain seq x y z
N MET A 1 31.85 22.24 22.91
CA MET A 1 31.29 21.11 22.14
C MET A 1 29.97 21.47 21.44
N ARG A 2 28.96 22.07 22.10
CA ARG A 2 27.68 22.47 21.47
C ARG A 2 27.76 23.32 20.19
N ASN A 3 28.73 24.22 20.07
CA ASN A 3 28.85 25.08 18.87
C ASN A 3 29.41 24.34 17.65
N HIS A 4 30.16 23.24 17.84
CA HIS A 4 30.72 22.48 16.72
C HIS A 4 29.63 21.63 16.05
N GLY A 5 28.83 20.91 16.84
CA GLY A 5 27.73 20.08 16.33
C GLY A 5 26.59 20.87 15.68
N ASN A 6 26.38 22.13 16.07
CA ASN A 6 25.42 23.01 15.38
C ASN A 6 25.93 23.44 13.99
N ASN A 7 27.22 23.79 13.88
CA ASN A 7 27.80 24.20 12.61
C ASN A 7 27.89 23.03 11.60
N GLU A 8 28.15 21.82 12.09
CA GLU A 8 28.12 20.60 11.28
C GLU A 8 26.70 20.26 10.81
N ALA A 9 25.69 20.42 11.69
CA ALA A 9 24.30 20.22 11.32
C ALA A 9 23.81 21.23 10.26
N ASP A 10 24.16 22.51 10.40
CA ASP A 10 23.78 23.54 9.41
C ASP A 10 24.48 23.30 8.06
N ALA A 11 25.75 22.86 8.05
CA ALA A 11 26.46 22.48 6.83
C ALA A 11 25.86 21.23 6.17
N ALA A 12 25.47 20.22 6.97
CA ALA A 12 24.79 19.04 6.48
C ALA A 12 23.42 19.38 5.87
N LEU A 13 22.66 20.30 6.47
CA LEU A 13 21.39 20.79 5.91
C LEU A 13 21.58 21.44 4.54
N GLN A 14 22.63 22.26 4.38
CA GLN A 14 22.95 22.84 3.07
C GLN A 14 23.34 21.77 2.05
N GLY A 15 24.12 20.76 2.45
CA GLY A 15 24.46 19.62 1.60
C GLY A 15 23.23 18.82 1.15
N LEU A 16 22.30 18.54 2.07
CA LEU A 16 21.05 17.84 1.77
C LEU A 16 20.14 18.67 0.86
N ALA A 17 20.11 19.99 1.02
CA ALA A 17 19.36 20.88 0.14
C ALA A 17 19.91 20.86 -1.29
N GLN A 18 21.24 20.85 -1.43
CA GLN A 18 21.92 20.76 -2.74
C GLN A 18 21.72 19.40 -3.42
N GLN A 19 21.54 18.34 -2.64
CA GLN A 19 21.16 17.01 -3.13
C GLN A 19 19.68 16.91 -3.54
N GLY A 20 18.89 17.97 -3.34
CA GLY A 20 17.47 18.02 -3.71
C GLY A 20 16.55 17.31 -2.73
N VAL A 21 16.99 17.06 -1.49
CA VAL A 21 16.15 16.46 -0.44
C VAL A 21 15.09 17.45 0.02
N ASP A 22 13.83 17.02 0.07
CA ASP A 22 12.74 17.81 0.65
C ASP A 22 12.93 17.93 2.17
N MET A 23 13.09 19.16 2.64
CA MET A 23 13.35 19.46 4.06
C MET A 23 12.18 19.12 4.97
N GLU A 24 10.94 19.18 4.47
CA GLU A 24 9.75 18.79 5.23
C GLU A 24 9.65 17.27 5.38
N ASP A 25 10.02 16.53 4.35
CA ASP A 25 10.10 15.06 4.40
C ASP A 25 11.25 14.60 5.28
N LEU A 26 12.41 15.26 5.21
CA LEU A 26 13.55 15.06 6.10
C LEU A 26 13.15 15.33 7.57
N ARG A 27 12.40 16.40 7.84
CA ARG A 27 11.86 16.68 9.18
C ARG A 27 11.03 15.52 9.71
N ALA A 28 10.05 15.10 8.91
CA ALA A 28 9.11 14.08 9.31
C ALA A 28 9.79 12.72 9.53
N ALA A 29 10.79 12.38 8.71
CA ALA A 29 11.58 11.17 8.85
C ALA A 29 12.44 11.19 10.14
N LEU A 30 13.14 12.30 10.41
CA LEU A 30 13.96 12.47 11.60
C LEU A 30 13.13 12.44 12.89
N GLU A 31 12.01 13.17 12.94
CA GLU A 31 11.11 13.16 14.11
C GLU A 31 10.61 11.75 14.43
N ARG A 32 10.22 10.97 13.41
CA ARG A 32 9.76 9.58 13.59
C ARG A 32 10.88 8.65 14.04
N HIS A 33 12.09 8.84 13.53
CA HIS A 33 13.25 8.04 13.94
C HIS A 33 13.63 8.32 15.39
N ILE A 34 13.67 9.59 15.79
CA ILE A 34 14.05 10.02 17.13
C ILE A 34 13.01 9.62 18.17
N LEU A 35 11.72 9.91 17.92
CA LEU A 35 10.65 9.70 18.89
C LEU A 35 10.17 8.24 18.95
N HIS A 36 10.14 7.56 17.80
CA HIS A 36 9.50 6.24 17.68
C HIS A 36 10.46 5.14 17.21
N ARG A 37 11.76 5.42 17.08
CA ARG A 37 12.79 4.47 16.63
C ARG A 37 12.46 3.81 15.29
N ARG A 38 11.69 4.49 14.44
CA ARG A 38 11.32 4.00 13.11
C ARG A 38 12.49 4.12 12.15
N PRO A 39 12.71 3.16 11.24
CA PRO A 39 13.81 3.26 10.28
C PRO A 39 13.65 4.49 9.37
N ILE A 40 14.75 5.18 9.09
CA ILE A 40 14.78 6.29 8.15
C ILE A 40 14.60 5.71 6.72
N PRO A 41 13.72 6.28 5.88
CA PRO A 41 13.59 5.90 4.47
C PRO A 41 14.94 5.86 3.75
N MET A 42 15.15 4.87 2.87
CA MET A 42 16.47 4.60 2.27
C MET A 42 17.04 5.78 1.46
N ASP A 43 16.20 6.52 0.76
CA ASP A 43 16.55 7.73 0.03
C ASP A 43 17.13 8.82 0.94
N ILE A 44 16.47 9.06 2.08
CA ILE A 44 16.95 10.00 3.10
C ILE A 44 18.18 9.44 3.82
N ALA A 45 18.23 8.13 4.08
CA ALA A 45 19.37 7.48 4.70
C ALA A 45 20.64 7.59 3.85
N TYR A 46 20.53 7.41 2.53
CA TYR A 46 21.64 7.61 1.60
C TYR A 46 22.09 9.07 1.53
N ALA A 47 21.15 10.02 1.54
CA ALA A 47 21.49 11.44 1.56
C ALA A 47 22.21 11.84 2.86
N LEU A 48 21.74 11.33 4.01
CA LEU A 48 22.37 11.52 5.32
C LEU A 48 23.79 10.93 5.35
N GLN A 49 23.99 9.72 4.84
CA GLN A 49 25.32 9.14 4.70
C GLN A 49 26.22 9.97 3.78
N GLY A 50 25.67 10.53 2.70
CA GLY A 50 26.38 11.41 1.78
C GLY A 50 26.89 12.71 2.42
N VAL A 51 26.28 13.16 3.52
CA VAL A 51 26.74 14.31 4.33
C VAL A 51 27.47 13.89 5.61
N GLY A 52 27.83 12.60 5.73
CA GLY A 52 28.60 12.07 6.86
C GLY A 52 27.81 11.80 8.14
N ILE A 53 26.47 11.78 8.07
CA ILE A 53 25.59 11.50 9.21
C ILE A 53 25.10 10.06 9.14
N ALA A 54 25.33 9.29 10.21
CA ALA A 54 24.80 7.93 10.32
C ALA A 54 23.26 7.96 10.45
N PRO A 55 22.52 7.21 9.60
CA PRO A 55 21.06 7.23 9.58
C PRO A 55 20.41 6.29 10.62
N SER A 56 21.16 5.90 11.65
CA SER A 56 20.71 5.02 12.72
C SER A 56 21.21 5.52 14.07
N ILE A 57 20.37 5.36 15.10
CA ILE A 57 20.77 5.58 16.49
C ILE A 57 20.92 4.20 17.14
N ASP A 58 22.15 3.79 17.42
CA ASP A 58 22.43 2.54 18.12
C ASP A 58 21.87 2.58 19.55
N THR A 59 21.30 1.47 20.00
CA THR A 59 20.59 1.34 21.29
C THR A 59 21.46 1.57 22.53
N GLY A 60 22.78 1.75 22.36
CA GLY A 60 23.75 1.99 23.44
C GLY A 60 24.34 3.41 23.49
N GLU A 61 24.06 4.28 22.52
CA GLU A 61 24.66 5.62 22.46
C GLU A 61 23.81 6.68 23.19
N SER A 62 24.51 7.63 23.83
CA SER A 62 23.89 8.78 24.48
C SER A 62 23.18 9.66 23.46
N LEU A 63 21.84 9.74 23.56
CA LEU A 63 21.00 10.57 22.70
C LEU A 63 21.39 12.06 22.69
N MET A 64 22.07 12.54 23.73
CA MET A 64 22.46 13.94 23.90
C MET A 64 23.55 14.40 22.92
N GLU A 65 24.32 13.48 22.34
CA GLU A 65 25.42 13.80 21.41
C GLU A 65 25.22 13.23 20.00
N ASN A 66 24.02 12.74 19.69
CA ASN A 66 23.77 12.12 18.40
C ASN A 66 23.63 13.18 17.27
N PRO A 67 24.33 13.03 16.13
CA PRO A 67 24.27 13.99 15.03
C PRO A 67 22.86 14.18 14.44
N LEU A 68 21.99 13.16 14.51
CA LEU A 68 20.59 13.25 14.07
C LEU A 68 19.78 14.20 14.97
N MET A 69 20.07 14.27 16.26
CA MET A 69 19.42 15.20 17.18
C MET A 69 19.80 16.64 16.85
N ASN A 70 21.10 16.90 16.62
CA ASN A 70 21.57 18.23 16.23
C ASN A 70 20.96 18.67 14.89
N LEU A 71 20.87 17.75 13.93
CA LEU A 71 20.20 17.97 12.65
C LEU A 71 18.71 18.29 12.82
N SER A 72 17.99 17.57 13.68
CA SER A 72 16.56 17.83 13.95
C SER A 72 16.32 19.23 14.51
N VAL A 73 17.19 19.69 15.42
CA VAL A 73 17.10 21.03 16.02
C VAL A 73 17.41 22.12 15.00
N ALA A 74 18.46 21.94 14.19
CA ALA A 74 18.82 22.86 13.11
C ALA A 74 17.67 22.97 12.09
N LEU A 75 17.06 21.85 11.73
CA LEU A 75 15.99 21.78 10.76
C LEU A 75 14.68 22.41 11.28
N HIS A 76 14.38 22.26 12.58
CA HIS A 76 13.26 22.96 13.23
C HIS A 76 13.48 24.47 13.30
N ARG A 77 14.74 24.90 13.46
CA ARG A 77 15.10 26.33 13.41
C ARG A 77 14.96 26.89 12.00
N ALA A 78 15.35 26.13 10.97
CA ALA A 78 15.30 26.56 9.58
C ALA A 78 13.87 26.64 9.02
N LEU A 79 13.01 25.66 9.33
CA LEU A 79 11.64 25.60 8.81
C LEU A 79 10.62 26.36 9.66
N GLY A 80 10.98 26.73 10.91
CA GLY A 80 10.09 27.38 11.84
C GLY A 80 8.93 26.49 12.35
N PRO A 81 8.10 27.00 13.27
CA PRO A 81 6.94 26.27 13.76
C PRO A 81 5.92 26.05 12.64
N ARG A 82 5.46 24.81 12.49
CA ARG A 82 4.47 24.40 11.48
C ARG A 82 3.24 25.32 11.54
N PRO A 83 2.82 25.98 10.44
CA PRO A 83 1.59 26.76 10.48
C PRO A 83 0.40 25.82 10.73
N ALA A 84 -0.33 26.08 11.80
CA ALA A 84 -1.59 25.42 12.09
C ALA A 84 -2.54 25.64 10.90
N ARG A 85 -3.04 24.55 10.33
CA ARG A 85 -3.90 24.54 9.15
C ARG A 85 -5.21 25.29 9.49
N ALA A 86 -5.29 26.58 9.14
CA ALA A 86 -6.48 27.38 9.34
C ALA A 86 -7.65 26.79 8.52
N GLN A 87 -8.71 26.35 9.20
CA GLN A 87 -9.97 25.97 8.58
C GLN A 87 -10.61 27.20 7.95
N ALA A 88 -10.75 27.21 6.62
CA ALA A 88 -11.50 28.24 5.92
C ALA A 88 -13.02 28.12 6.24
N PRO A 89 -13.77 29.25 6.30
CA PRO A 89 -15.20 29.24 6.60
C PRO A 89 -16.01 28.63 5.45
N ARG A 90 -17.05 27.85 5.77
CA ARG A 90 -17.94 27.24 4.78
C ARG A 90 -18.79 28.32 4.06
N PRO A 91 -18.97 28.28 2.73
CA PRO A 91 -19.93 29.14 2.05
C PRO A 91 -21.37 28.65 2.28
N ALA A 92 -22.30 29.60 2.44
CA ALA A 92 -23.73 29.35 2.55
C ALA A 92 -24.32 28.77 1.25
N VAL A 93 -25.20 27.78 1.37
CA VAL A 93 -25.87 27.09 0.26
C VAL A 93 -27.09 27.92 -0.20
N PRO A 94 -27.24 28.26 -1.49
CA PRO A 94 -28.53 28.70 -2.03
C PRO A 94 -29.34 27.49 -2.49
N VAL A 95 -30.59 27.41 -2.04
CA VAL A 95 -31.60 26.45 -2.54
C VAL A 95 -32.03 26.90 -3.95
N ALA A 96 -31.95 26.01 -4.94
CA ALA A 96 -32.50 26.21 -6.28
C ALA A 96 -33.67 25.24 -6.53
N PRO A 97 -34.76 25.66 -7.19
CA PRO A 97 -35.83 24.76 -7.57
C PRO A 97 -35.53 24.02 -8.89
N ALA A 98 -36.13 22.84 -9.02
CA ALA A 98 -35.97 21.91 -10.11
C ALA A 98 -36.54 22.42 -11.46
N THR A 99 -35.87 22.11 -12.58
CA THR A 99 -36.39 21.21 -13.64
C THR A 99 -35.50 21.18 -14.91
N VAL A 100 -35.49 19.99 -15.54
CA VAL A 100 -35.18 19.62 -16.95
C VAL A 100 -33.79 19.94 -17.54
N SER A 101 -32.97 18.90 -17.79
CA SER A 101 -32.87 18.26 -19.11
C SER A 101 -31.76 17.18 -19.12
N ARG A 102 -32.14 15.94 -19.43
CA ARG A 102 -31.24 14.80 -19.63
C ARG A 102 -30.36 15.06 -20.85
N ARG A 103 -29.06 15.19 -20.62
CA ARG A 103 -28.00 14.92 -21.62
C ARG A 103 -26.99 13.98 -20.96
N PRO A 104 -26.51 12.92 -21.64
CA PRO A 104 -25.55 12.00 -21.03
C PRO A 104 -24.17 12.66 -21.05
N ASP A 105 -23.83 13.36 -19.98
CA ASP A 105 -22.47 13.85 -19.76
C ASP A 105 -21.57 12.68 -19.33
N SER A 106 -20.88 12.12 -20.33
CA SER A 106 -19.60 11.47 -20.15
C SER A 106 -18.63 12.43 -19.43
N ALA A 107 -17.98 11.94 -18.36
CA ALA A 107 -16.87 12.54 -17.63
C ALA A 107 -17.18 13.56 -16.50
N ARG A 108 -18.11 13.23 -15.58
CA ARG A 108 -17.89 13.65 -14.18
C ARG A 108 -16.80 12.77 -13.60
N ALA A 109 -15.62 13.33 -13.37
CA ALA A 109 -14.61 12.73 -12.52
C ALA A 109 -15.27 12.41 -11.16
N THR A 110 -15.57 11.13 -10.92
CA THR A 110 -16.12 10.67 -9.64
C THR A 110 -15.12 11.07 -8.56
N ARG A 111 -15.50 12.02 -7.71
CA ARG A 111 -14.67 12.40 -6.55
C ARG A 111 -14.53 11.15 -5.66
N LEU A 112 -13.31 10.87 -5.21
CA LEU A 112 -13.07 9.84 -4.21
C LEU A 112 -13.93 10.14 -2.97
N GLN A 113 -14.84 9.24 -2.64
CA GLN A 113 -15.76 9.36 -1.50
C GLN A 113 -15.06 8.96 -0.19
N VAL A 114 -14.18 7.97 -0.25
CA VAL A 114 -13.44 7.43 0.90
C VAL A 114 -11.94 7.54 0.63
N ILE A 115 -11.24 8.33 1.44
CA ILE A 115 -9.77 8.48 1.34
C ILE A 115 -9.18 8.08 2.70
N PRO A 116 -8.87 6.79 2.92
CA PRO A 116 -8.22 6.37 4.16
C PRO A 116 -6.79 6.91 4.22
N ALA A 117 -6.22 6.98 5.42
CA ALA A 117 -4.78 7.25 5.53
C ALA A 117 -3.98 6.10 4.90
N ARG A 118 -2.88 6.45 4.21
CA ARG A 118 -1.94 5.46 3.68
C ARG A 118 -1.27 4.73 4.83
N GLU A 119 -1.17 3.41 4.72
CA GLU A 119 -0.48 2.59 5.71
C GLU A 119 1.04 2.70 5.55
N ASP A 120 1.79 2.52 6.63
CA ASP A 120 3.24 2.79 6.67
C ASP A 120 4.06 1.87 5.75
N TYR A 121 3.55 0.67 5.46
CA TYR A 121 4.17 -0.32 4.57
C TYR A 121 3.64 -0.27 3.14
N GLU A 122 2.69 0.63 2.85
CA GLU A 122 1.96 0.66 1.60
C GLU A 122 2.62 1.63 0.62
N ASN A 123 3.12 1.11 -0.51
CA ASN A 123 3.66 1.95 -1.57
C ASN A 123 2.53 2.66 -2.36
N ASN A 124 2.91 3.57 -3.25
CA ASN A 124 1.95 4.34 -4.06
C ASN A 124 1.01 3.47 -4.91
N VAL A 125 1.49 2.32 -5.38
CA VAL A 125 0.72 1.39 -6.20
C VAL A 125 -0.32 0.65 -5.35
N ALA A 126 0.10 0.06 -4.24
CA ALA A 126 -0.77 -0.64 -3.30
C ALA A 126 -1.84 0.29 -2.73
N TYR A 127 -1.47 1.52 -2.36
CA TYR A 127 -2.41 2.54 -1.89
C TYR A 127 -3.42 2.94 -2.98
N GLY A 128 -2.95 3.11 -4.21
CA GLY A 128 -3.83 3.40 -5.35
C GLY A 128 -4.82 2.26 -5.63
N VAL A 129 -4.38 0.99 -5.56
CA VAL A 129 -5.27 -0.18 -5.70
C VAL A 129 -6.32 -0.19 -4.58
N ARG A 130 -5.91 0.02 -3.32
CA ARG A 130 -6.83 0.07 -2.18
C ARG A 130 -7.85 1.20 -2.33
N LEU A 131 -7.40 2.39 -2.72
CA LEU A 131 -8.29 3.53 -2.98
C LEU A 131 -9.32 3.22 -4.06
N LEU A 132 -8.93 2.54 -5.15
CA LEU A 132 -9.86 2.16 -6.20
C LEU A 132 -10.88 1.11 -5.73
N SER A 133 -10.47 0.17 -4.88
CA SER A 133 -11.38 -0.81 -4.26
C SER A 133 -12.41 -0.14 -3.35
N LEU A 134 -12.01 0.90 -2.62
CA LEU A 134 -12.90 1.66 -1.72
C LEU A 134 -13.77 2.70 -2.45
N ASN A 135 -13.44 3.02 -3.71
CA ASN A 135 -14.13 4.02 -4.52
C ASN A 135 -14.53 3.44 -5.87
N PRO A 136 -15.53 2.54 -5.91
CA PRO A 136 -15.98 1.94 -7.15
C PRO A 136 -16.41 3.02 -8.16
N GLY A 137 -15.91 2.90 -9.40
CA GLY A 137 -16.16 3.88 -10.47
C GLY A 137 -15.20 5.07 -10.51
N ALA A 138 -14.21 5.16 -9.61
CA ALA A 138 -13.11 6.10 -9.74
C ALA A 138 -12.13 5.69 -10.85
N GLY A 139 -11.61 6.67 -11.59
CA GLY A 139 -10.62 6.42 -12.64
C GLY A 139 -9.20 6.34 -12.07
N VAL A 140 -8.37 5.44 -12.60
CA VAL A 140 -7.00 5.19 -12.10
C VAL A 140 -6.15 6.47 -12.11
N ARG A 141 -6.27 7.30 -13.16
CA ARG A 141 -5.44 8.51 -13.29
C ARG A 141 -5.84 9.59 -12.28
N GLU A 142 -7.13 9.75 -12.08
CA GLU A 142 -7.74 10.68 -11.14
C GLU A 142 -7.39 10.29 -9.70
N THR A 143 -7.45 8.99 -9.38
CA THR A 143 -7.07 8.47 -8.07
C THR A 143 -5.60 8.71 -7.77
N VAL A 144 -4.69 8.41 -8.71
CA VAL A 144 -3.25 8.63 -8.51
C VAL A 144 -2.90 10.11 -8.38
N ALA A 145 -3.57 10.97 -9.13
CA ALA A 145 -3.36 12.42 -9.03
C ALA A 145 -3.73 13.00 -7.66
N ALA A 146 -4.55 12.30 -6.86
CA ALA A 146 -4.96 12.74 -5.53
C ALA A 146 -3.87 12.58 -4.45
N PHE A 147 -2.87 11.73 -4.66
CA PHE A 147 -1.84 11.45 -3.64
C PHE A 147 -0.40 11.43 -4.16
N VAL A 148 -0.17 11.39 -5.48
CA VAL A 148 1.16 11.56 -6.07
C VAL A 148 1.26 12.96 -6.65
N ASN A 149 2.24 13.76 -6.25
CA ASN A 149 2.42 15.13 -6.76
C ASN A 149 3.29 15.18 -8.03
N ASN A 150 4.27 14.29 -8.17
CA ASN A 150 5.19 14.27 -9.29
C ASN A 150 4.55 13.69 -10.56
N ARG A 151 4.56 14.45 -11.67
CA ARG A 151 3.92 14.06 -12.93
C ARG A 151 4.54 12.83 -13.59
N TYR A 152 5.85 12.64 -13.49
CA TYR A 152 6.54 11.49 -14.08
C TYR A 152 6.26 10.22 -13.28
N GLU A 153 6.30 10.32 -11.95
CA GLU A 153 5.97 9.23 -11.03
C GLU A 153 4.50 8.78 -11.20
N ARG A 154 3.57 9.72 -11.40
CA ARG A 154 2.16 9.41 -11.69
C ARG A 154 2.00 8.45 -12.86
N GLN A 155 2.79 8.58 -13.93
CA GLN A 155 2.65 7.71 -15.10
C GLN A 155 3.07 6.28 -14.80
N ALA A 156 4.20 6.10 -14.10
CA ALA A 156 4.67 4.79 -13.67
C ALA A 156 3.65 4.13 -12.73
N VAL A 157 3.23 4.84 -11.68
CA VAL A 157 2.25 4.34 -10.69
C VAL A 157 0.92 3.97 -11.36
N VAL A 158 0.43 4.76 -12.33
CA VAL A 158 -0.78 4.42 -13.09
C VAL A 158 -0.60 3.13 -13.91
N ALA A 159 0.56 2.91 -14.51
CA ALA A 159 0.85 1.69 -15.26
C ALA A 159 0.88 0.47 -14.34
N ASP A 160 1.56 0.58 -13.20
CA ASP A 160 1.70 -0.49 -12.22
C ASP A 160 0.35 -0.84 -11.57
N ILE A 161 -0.48 0.16 -11.25
CA ILE A 161 -1.85 -0.08 -10.73
C ILE A 161 -2.67 -0.81 -11.78
N ARG A 162 -2.59 -0.43 -13.07
CA ARG A 162 -3.32 -1.14 -14.13
C ARG A 162 -2.85 -2.58 -14.27
N ALA A 163 -1.56 -2.85 -14.13
CA ALA A 163 -1.01 -4.20 -14.13
C ALA A 163 -1.57 -5.02 -12.95
N ALA A 164 -1.61 -4.44 -11.75
CA ALA A 164 -2.19 -5.08 -10.57
C ALA A 164 -3.69 -5.35 -10.72
N LEU A 165 -4.47 -4.40 -11.24
CA LEU A 165 -5.90 -4.58 -11.51
C LEU A 165 -6.16 -5.63 -12.59
N ASN A 166 -5.23 -5.84 -13.52
CA ASN A 166 -5.34 -6.94 -14.49
C ASN A 166 -5.18 -8.31 -13.81
N LEU A 167 -4.54 -8.41 -12.65
CA LEU A 167 -4.47 -9.65 -11.87
C LEU A 167 -5.88 -10.10 -11.45
N SER A 168 -6.69 -9.20 -10.87
CA SER A 168 -8.08 -9.49 -10.49
C SER A 168 -8.97 -9.89 -11.68
N LYS A 169 -8.62 -9.49 -12.91
CA LYS A 169 -9.34 -9.95 -14.13
C LYS A 169 -9.01 -11.40 -14.49
N GLN A 170 -7.89 -11.95 -14.00
CA GLN A 170 -7.56 -13.36 -14.20
C GLN A 170 -8.43 -14.29 -13.33
N PHE A 171 -9.13 -13.77 -12.32
CA PHE A 171 -9.95 -14.55 -11.39
C PHE A 171 -10.89 -15.55 -12.10
N ASN A 172 -11.64 -15.09 -13.11
CA ASN A 172 -12.59 -15.94 -13.84
C ASN A 172 -11.92 -16.95 -14.78
N LYS A 173 -10.60 -16.84 -14.98
CA LYS A 173 -9.79 -17.76 -15.80
C LYS A 173 -9.01 -18.75 -14.94
N LEU A 174 -9.06 -18.63 -13.62
CA LEU A 174 -8.42 -19.56 -12.72
C LEU A 174 -9.11 -20.92 -12.77
N ARG A 175 -8.30 -21.97 -12.57
CA ARG A 175 -8.81 -23.31 -12.29
C ARG A 175 -9.64 -23.27 -11.02
N THR A 176 -10.64 -24.14 -10.91
CA THR A 176 -11.60 -24.11 -9.80
C THR A 176 -11.37 -25.24 -8.82
N VAL A 177 -11.69 -24.98 -7.55
CA VAL A 177 -11.80 -25.97 -6.48
C VAL A 177 -13.17 -25.83 -5.85
N SER A 178 -13.90 -26.94 -5.70
CA SER A 178 -15.20 -26.94 -5.03
C SER A 178 -15.05 -26.58 -3.56
N LYS A 179 -16.08 -26.00 -2.95
CA LYS A 179 -16.09 -25.69 -1.51
C LYS A 179 -15.84 -26.96 -0.68
N ALA A 180 -16.41 -28.09 -1.09
CA ALA A 180 -16.21 -29.39 -0.44
C ALA A 180 -14.75 -29.87 -0.48
N ASP A 181 -14.08 -29.71 -1.62
CA ASP A 181 -12.66 -30.06 -1.75
C ASP A 181 -11.76 -29.08 -0.98
N ALA A 182 -12.10 -27.79 -1.01
CA ALA A 182 -11.40 -26.76 -0.25
C ALA A 182 -11.51 -27.00 1.27
N ALA A 183 -12.69 -27.39 1.76
CA ALA A 183 -12.93 -27.76 3.16
C ALA A 183 -12.17 -29.03 3.57
N SER A 184 -11.86 -29.91 2.62
CA SER A 184 -11.10 -31.14 2.86
C SER A 184 -9.57 -30.93 2.96
N ASN A 185 -9.06 -29.72 2.69
CA ASN A 185 -7.64 -29.38 2.85
C ASN A 185 -7.23 -29.25 4.32
N LYS A 186 -5.92 -29.08 4.57
CA LYS A 186 -5.38 -28.86 5.92
C LYS A 186 -4.46 -27.63 5.94
N PRO A 187 -4.88 -26.49 6.54
CA PRO A 187 -6.20 -26.25 7.12
C PRO A 187 -7.31 -26.19 6.04
N GLY A 188 -8.52 -26.61 6.40
CA GLY A 188 -9.66 -26.64 5.48
C GLY A 188 -10.34 -25.28 5.38
N PHE A 189 -10.90 -24.98 4.20
CA PHE A 189 -11.70 -23.77 4.01
C PHE A 189 -13.03 -23.86 4.78
N LYS A 190 -13.29 -22.83 5.58
CA LYS A 190 -14.51 -22.59 6.35
C LYS A 190 -15.05 -21.24 5.93
N ASP A 191 -16.18 -21.26 5.23
CA ASP A 191 -16.84 -20.04 4.76
C ASP A 191 -17.50 -19.31 5.92
N ALA A 192 -17.30 -18.00 6.05
CA ALA A 192 -17.91 -17.21 7.12
C ALA A 192 -19.45 -17.25 7.12
N ALA A 193 -20.08 -17.51 5.97
CA ALA A 193 -21.54 -17.64 5.91
C ALA A 193 -22.06 -18.90 6.63
N ASP A 194 -21.27 -19.97 6.68
CA ASP A 194 -21.65 -21.23 7.33
C ASP A 194 -21.00 -21.39 8.72
N HIS A 195 -19.86 -20.72 8.93
CA HIS A 195 -19.02 -20.82 10.13
C HIS A 195 -18.68 -19.43 10.68
N PRO A 196 -19.66 -18.65 11.19
CA PRO A 196 -19.42 -17.27 11.61
C PRO A 196 -18.42 -17.13 12.77
N ASP A 197 -18.29 -18.16 13.62
CA ASP A 197 -17.40 -18.12 14.80
C ASP A 197 -16.02 -18.75 14.55
N ASP A 198 -15.82 -19.39 13.39
CA ASP A 198 -14.62 -20.16 13.05
C ASP A 198 -14.34 -20.07 11.54
N ALA A 199 -14.57 -18.88 10.98
CA ALA A 199 -14.38 -18.61 9.58
C ALA A 199 -12.90 -18.64 9.20
N THR A 200 -12.61 -19.03 7.96
CA THR A 200 -11.24 -18.94 7.44
C THR A 200 -10.86 -17.48 7.28
N GLN A 201 -9.82 -17.08 8.00
CA GLN A 201 -9.22 -15.77 7.86
C GLN A 201 -8.38 -15.73 6.58
N CYS A 202 -8.60 -14.70 5.77
CA CYS A 202 -7.72 -14.31 4.69
C CYS A 202 -6.32 -14.10 5.26
N LEU A 203 -5.29 -14.45 4.48
CA LEU A 203 -3.91 -14.12 4.81
C LEU A 203 -3.69 -12.63 5.14
N PHE A 204 -4.55 -11.74 4.64
CA PHE A 204 -4.51 -10.29 4.84
C PHE A 204 -5.48 -9.78 5.93
N GLY A 205 -6.12 -10.67 6.69
CA GLY A 205 -6.75 -10.37 7.98
C GLY A 205 -8.28 -10.26 8.02
N GLU A 206 -9.00 -10.43 6.91
CA GLU A 206 -10.47 -10.44 6.89
C GLU A 206 -11.05 -11.85 6.78
N GLU A 207 -12.26 -12.08 7.29
CA GLU A 207 -12.97 -13.35 7.12
C GLU A 207 -13.37 -13.57 5.66
N LEU A 208 -13.17 -14.79 5.16
CA LEU A 208 -13.49 -15.14 3.79
C LEU A 208 -14.91 -15.70 3.67
N SER A 209 -15.66 -15.16 2.72
CA SER A 209 -16.96 -15.72 2.34
C SER A 209 -17.18 -15.74 0.83
N LEU A 210 -17.72 -16.85 0.34
CA LEU A 210 -18.13 -16.98 -1.06
C LEU A 210 -19.42 -16.21 -1.37
N THR A 211 -20.17 -15.81 -0.34
CA THR A 211 -21.40 -15.03 -0.48
C THR A 211 -21.14 -13.53 -0.57
N SER A 212 -19.94 -13.08 -0.20
CA SER A 212 -19.54 -11.68 -0.31
C SER A 212 -19.25 -11.32 -1.77
N SER A 213 -20.06 -10.42 -2.34
CA SER A 213 -19.82 -9.89 -3.69
C SER A 213 -18.52 -9.09 -3.81
N ASP A 214 -17.97 -8.66 -2.68
CA ASP A 214 -16.77 -7.83 -2.62
C ASP A 214 -15.49 -8.66 -2.59
N GLN A 215 -15.56 -9.97 -2.36
CA GLN A 215 -14.39 -10.85 -2.29
C GLN A 215 -14.22 -11.71 -3.54
N GLN A 216 -12.98 -11.97 -3.91
CA GLN A 216 -12.58 -12.93 -4.93
C GLN A 216 -11.79 -14.06 -4.27
N VAL A 217 -12.50 -14.98 -3.63
CA VAL A 217 -11.90 -16.03 -2.80
C VAL A 217 -11.11 -17.02 -3.67
N ILE A 218 -9.83 -17.17 -3.36
CA ILE A 218 -8.92 -18.12 -3.98
C ILE A 218 -8.19 -18.95 -2.94
N GLY A 219 -7.77 -20.15 -3.33
CA GLY A 219 -6.71 -20.90 -2.66
C GLY A 219 -5.41 -20.74 -3.43
N LEU A 220 -4.34 -20.29 -2.78
CA LEU A 220 -3.02 -20.11 -3.38
C LEU A 220 -2.09 -21.25 -2.93
N ALA A 221 -1.57 -22.02 -3.89
CA ALA A 221 -0.64 -23.11 -3.63
C ALA A 221 0.79 -22.59 -3.45
N GLY A 222 1.59 -23.26 -2.61
CA GLY A 222 3.02 -22.95 -2.46
C GLY A 222 3.90 -23.34 -3.67
N LYS A 223 3.38 -24.18 -4.58
CA LYS A 223 4.11 -24.64 -5.76
C LYS A 223 3.26 -24.44 -7.02
N ALA A 224 3.91 -24.05 -8.11
CA ALA A 224 3.27 -23.98 -9.41
C ALA A 224 2.89 -25.38 -9.91
N THR A 225 1.68 -25.50 -10.44
CA THR A 225 1.24 -26.68 -11.20
C THR A 225 0.93 -26.31 -12.63
N ASP A 226 1.04 -27.29 -13.53
CA ASP A 226 0.70 -27.10 -14.94
C ASP A 226 -0.80 -26.73 -15.06
N MET A 227 -1.11 -25.80 -15.96
CA MET A 227 -2.47 -25.32 -16.20
C MET A 227 -3.37 -26.37 -16.86
N SER A 228 -2.78 -27.38 -17.50
CA SER A 228 -3.49 -28.55 -18.05
C SER A 228 -3.94 -29.53 -16.96
N GLU A 229 -3.33 -29.48 -15.78
CA GLU A 229 -3.69 -30.31 -14.64
C GLU A 229 -4.83 -29.65 -13.85
N SER A 230 -5.88 -30.43 -13.61
CA SER A 230 -6.94 -30.07 -12.66
C SER A 230 -6.37 -30.01 -11.24
N TYR A 231 -7.13 -29.42 -10.31
CA TYR A 231 -6.76 -29.48 -8.91
C TYR A 231 -6.60 -30.94 -8.45
N SER A 232 -5.40 -31.30 -8.01
CA SER A 232 -5.12 -32.55 -7.32
C SER A 232 -4.87 -32.29 -5.84
N ARG A 233 -5.58 -33.03 -4.98
CA ARG A 233 -5.39 -32.99 -3.52
C ARG A 233 -4.01 -33.50 -3.10
N GLU A 234 -3.31 -34.22 -3.96
CA GLU A 234 -1.97 -34.73 -3.67
C GLU A 234 -0.88 -33.73 -4.07
N ALA A 235 -1.07 -33.05 -5.21
CA ALA A 235 -0.11 -32.05 -5.71
C ALA A 235 -0.29 -30.68 -5.05
N ASN A 236 -1.52 -30.30 -4.68
CA ASN A 236 -1.91 -28.96 -4.20
C ASN A 236 -2.47 -28.99 -2.76
N LYS A 237 -1.82 -29.76 -1.88
CA LYS A 237 -2.32 -30.08 -0.52
C LYS A 237 -2.37 -28.88 0.43
N ASP A 238 -1.46 -27.93 0.24
CA ASP A 238 -1.24 -26.81 1.15
C ASP A 238 -1.72 -25.50 0.53
N LEU A 239 -3.03 -25.40 0.29
CA LEU A 239 -3.63 -24.16 -0.17
C LEU A 239 -3.78 -23.18 1.01
N VAL A 240 -3.34 -21.94 0.79
CA VAL A 240 -3.66 -20.83 1.70
C VAL A 240 -4.75 -19.98 1.08
N PHE A 241 -5.83 -19.77 1.82
CA PHE A 241 -7.01 -19.05 1.33
C PHE A 241 -6.87 -17.54 1.52
N MET A 242 -7.30 -16.78 0.52
CA MET A 242 -7.23 -15.32 0.54
C MET A 242 -8.18 -14.69 -0.47
N ASP A 243 -8.38 -13.37 -0.36
CA ASP A 243 -9.00 -12.56 -1.39
C ASP A 243 -7.97 -12.15 -2.45
N MET A 244 -8.25 -12.46 -3.72
CA MET A 244 -7.41 -12.09 -4.86
C MET A 244 -7.26 -10.58 -5.01
N LYS A 245 -8.23 -9.76 -4.60
CA LYS A 245 -8.10 -8.30 -4.66
C LYS A 245 -7.03 -7.81 -3.67
N LYS A 246 -6.99 -8.37 -2.47
CA LYS A 246 -5.94 -8.10 -1.47
C LYS A 246 -4.58 -8.63 -1.93
N LEU A 247 -4.54 -9.81 -2.54
CA LEU A 247 -3.32 -10.33 -3.15
C LEU A 247 -2.80 -9.38 -4.25
N ALA A 248 -3.68 -8.87 -5.12
CA ALA A 248 -3.30 -7.91 -6.15
C ALA A 248 -2.72 -6.61 -5.55
N GLN A 249 -3.30 -6.12 -4.45
CA GLN A 249 -2.77 -4.98 -3.71
C GLN A 249 -1.37 -5.28 -3.13
N PHE A 250 -1.18 -6.47 -2.55
CA PHE A 250 0.13 -6.90 -2.05
C PHE A 250 1.17 -7.00 -3.17
N LEU A 251 0.82 -7.63 -4.30
CA LEU A 251 1.71 -7.83 -5.44
C LEU A 251 2.07 -6.54 -6.18
N ALA A 252 1.18 -5.53 -6.14
CA ALA A 252 1.47 -4.16 -6.55
C ALA A 252 2.61 -3.52 -5.73
N GLY A 253 2.66 -3.87 -4.44
CA GLY A 253 3.73 -3.51 -3.52
C GLY A 253 5.03 -4.24 -3.85
N LYS A 254 4.87 -5.56 -3.97
CA LYS A 254 5.96 -6.52 -3.96
C LYS A 254 5.57 -7.74 -4.80
N PRO A 255 6.07 -7.90 -6.03
CA PRO A 255 5.65 -8.95 -6.96
C PRO A 255 6.24 -10.33 -6.61
N GLU A 256 6.03 -10.75 -5.37
CA GLU A 256 6.52 -11.98 -4.78
C GLU A 256 5.36 -12.76 -4.15
N HIS A 257 5.45 -14.08 -4.22
CA HIS A 257 4.52 -14.99 -3.60
C HIS A 257 4.57 -14.81 -2.06
N PRO A 258 3.43 -14.59 -1.40
CA PRO A 258 3.43 -14.15 0.00
C PRO A 258 3.98 -15.21 0.97
N MET A 259 3.99 -16.49 0.59
CA MET A 259 4.51 -17.58 1.41
C MET A 259 5.94 -17.99 1.06
N THR A 260 6.33 -17.93 -0.22
CA THR A 260 7.58 -18.54 -0.73
C THR A 260 8.59 -17.52 -1.24
N ARG A 261 8.17 -16.26 -1.42
CA ARG A 261 8.97 -15.16 -1.99
C ARG A 261 9.41 -15.36 -3.44
N GLU A 262 8.93 -16.40 -4.11
CA GLU A 262 9.13 -16.57 -5.56
C GLU A 262 8.40 -15.47 -6.33
N THR A 263 8.83 -15.13 -7.54
CA THR A 263 8.13 -14.14 -8.36
C THR A 263 6.68 -14.54 -8.60
N LEU A 264 5.74 -13.66 -8.30
CA LEU A 264 4.30 -13.87 -8.53
C LEU A 264 3.70 -12.62 -9.18
N ASN A 265 3.08 -12.80 -10.35
CA ASN A 265 2.53 -11.72 -11.15
C ASN A 265 1.36 -12.22 -12.01
N ALA A 266 0.81 -11.34 -12.87
CA ALA A 266 -0.35 -11.67 -13.69
C ALA A 266 -0.11 -12.77 -14.74
N GLU A 267 1.14 -13.05 -15.10
CA GLU A 267 1.51 -14.06 -16.10
C GLU A 267 1.54 -15.47 -15.49
N ASN A 268 1.94 -15.60 -14.23
CA ASN A 268 2.11 -16.90 -13.58
C ASN A 268 1.08 -17.19 -12.48
N ILE A 269 0.27 -16.22 -12.04
CA ILE A 269 -0.72 -16.40 -10.95
C ILE A 269 -1.63 -17.60 -11.16
N ALA A 270 -2.03 -17.89 -12.40
CA ALA A 270 -2.94 -19.00 -12.70
C ALA A 270 -2.33 -20.38 -12.39
N LYS A 271 -0.99 -20.49 -12.41
CA LYS A 271 -0.27 -21.73 -12.06
C LYS A 271 -0.32 -22.03 -10.55
N TYR A 272 -0.54 -21.01 -9.73
CA TYR A 272 -0.56 -21.11 -8.27
C TYR A 272 -1.98 -21.00 -7.68
N ALA A 273 -2.83 -20.17 -8.27
CA ALA A 273 -4.12 -19.80 -7.71
C ALA A 273 -5.28 -20.62 -8.27
N PHE A 274 -6.18 -21.03 -7.37
CA PHE A 274 -7.43 -21.71 -7.68
C PHE A 274 -8.61 -20.90 -7.16
N ARG A 275 -9.62 -20.68 -7.99
CA ARG A 275 -10.86 -20.03 -7.61
C ARG A 275 -11.73 -21.01 -6.80
N ILE A 276 -12.18 -20.58 -5.63
CA ILE A 276 -13.11 -21.38 -4.83
C ILE A 276 -14.53 -21.15 -5.33
N VAL A 277 -15.25 -22.24 -5.57
CA VAL A 277 -16.65 -22.20 -6.03
C VAL A 277 -17.56 -22.94 -5.06
N PRO A 278 -18.83 -22.53 -4.92
CA PRO A 278 -19.80 -23.24 -4.08
C PRO A 278 -19.85 -24.74 -4.36
#